data_AF-A0A847DAE6-F1
#
_entry.id   AF-A0A847DAE6-F1
#
_cell.length_a   1.000
_cell.length_b   1.000
_cell.length_c   1.000
_cell.angle_alpha   90.00
_cell.angle_beta   90.00
_cell.angle_gamma   90.00
#
_symmetry.space_group_name_H-M   'P 1'
#
loop_
_entity.id
_entity.type
_entity.pdbx_description
1 polymer ?
#
loop_
_entity_poly.entity_id
_entity_poly.type
_entity_poly.pdbx_seq_one_letter_code
_entity_poly.pdbx_strand_id
1 'polypeptide(L)'
;MRLIEWEVKEDDYQEQMHIPAKQRKISEEEGIGTAEKQKVTAQITNLKTGEIYISRFPITGTKQLYVPVEIQKMLKGSGKMRIQILGG
;
A
#
# COMPACT_ATOMS: atom_id res chain seq x y z
N MET A 1 18.13 -1.77 0.58
CA MET A 1 16.74 -1.29 0.36
C MET A 1 16.30 -0.45 1.53
N ARG A 2 15.88 0.79 1.30
CA ARG A 2 15.22 1.61 2.32
C ARG A 2 13.81 1.08 2.60
N LEU A 3 13.38 1.13 3.86
CA LEU A 3 12.02 0.75 4.25
C LEU A 3 11.02 1.79 3.73
N ILE A 4 10.16 1.36 2.80
CA ILE A 4 9.06 2.16 2.27
C ILE A 4 7.77 1.69 2.95
N GLU A 5 7.54 2.15 4.17
CA GLU A 5 6.33 1.82 4.93
C GLU A 5 5.59 3.06 5.44
N TRP A 6 4.29 2.92 5.61
CA TRP A 6 3.41 3.90 6.23
C TRP A 6 2.17 3.24 6.84
N GLU A 7 1.55 3.94 7.79
CA GLU A 7 0.31 3.48 8.41
C GLU A 7 -0.89 4.18 7.78
N VAL A 8 -1.99 3.45 7.62
CA VAL A 8 -3.26 3.94 7.10
C VAL A 8 -4.37 3.62 8.09
N LYS A 9 -5.28 4.57 8.30
CA LYS A 9 -6.48 4.36 9.10
C LYS A 9 -7.56 3.73 8.24
N GLU A 10 -8.40 2.91 8.87
CA GLU A 10 -9.53 2.28 8.18
C GLU A 10 -10.53 3.31 7.63
N ASP A 11 -10.75 4.46 8.26
CA ASP A 11 -11.67 5.48 7.74
C ASP A 11 -11.22 6.13 6.42
N ASP A 12 -9.92 6.06 6.09
CA ASP A 12 -9.36 6.55 4.83
C ASP A 12 -9.46 5.51 3.69
N TYR A 13 -10.18 4.39 3.88
CA TYR A 13 -10.37 3.35 2.85
C TYR A 13 -11.40 3.75 1.79
N GLN A 14 -10.91 4.24 0.64
CA GLN A 14 -11.71 4.52 -0.56
C GLN A 14 -11.17 3.79 -1.79
N GLU A 15 -10.98 2.46 -1.70
CA GLU A 15 -10.49 1.58 -2.78
C GLU A 15 -9.05 1.84 -3.27
N GLN A 16 -8.50 3.01 -2.92
CA GLN A 16 -7.19 3.50 -3.30
C GLN A 16 -6.48 4.01 -2.04
N MET A 17 -5.37 3.38 -1.68
CA MET A 17 -4.55 3.82 -0.55
C MET A 17 -3.63 4.94 -1.00
N HIS A 18 -3.70 6.09 -0.34
CA HIS A 18 -2.78 7.18 -0.60
C HIS A 18 -1.35 6.77 -0.21
N ILE A 19 -0.42 6.86 -1.18
CA ILE A 19 1.01 6.70 -0.93
C ILE A 19 1.57 8.09 -0.62
N PRO A 20 2.08 8.34 0.60
CA PRO A 20 2.56 9.68 0.95
C PRO A 20 3.75 10.08 0.07
N ALA A 21 3.90 11.39 -0.17
CA ALA A 21 4.92 11.93 -1.06
C ALA A 21 6.36 11.49 -0.70
N LYS A 22 6.65 11.34 0.60
CA LYS A 22 7.95 10.87 1.09
C LYS A 22 8.24 9.43 0.64
N GLN A 23 7.27 8.53 0.79
CA GLN A 23 7.39 7.13 0.39
C GLN A 23 7.49 6.97 -1.13
N ARG A 24 6.78 7.80 -1.91
CA ARG A 24 6.94 7.84 -3.37
C ARG A 24 8.36 8.22 -3.78
N LYS A 25 8.91 9.29 -3.18
CA LYS A 25 10.30 9.71 -3.44
C LYS A 25 11.31 8.61 -3.10
N ILE A 26 11.16 7.94 -1.95
CA ILE A 26 12.02 6.82 -1.57
C ILE A 26 11.88 5.66 -2.56
N SER A 27 10.65 5.38 -3.01
CA SER A 27 10.41 4.34 -4.04
C SER A 27 11.14 4.67 -5.34
N GLU A 28 11.06 5.92 -5.81
CA GLU A 28 11.78 6.39 -7.00
C GLU A 28 13.30 6.29 -6.84
N GLU A 29 13.85 6.67 -5.67
CA GLU A 29 15.28 6.52 -5.35
C GLU A 29 15.74 5.04 -5.38
N GLU A 30 14.84 4.11 -5.02
CA GLU A 30 15.09 2.66 -5.04
C GLU A 30 14.80 2.03 -6.41
N GLY A 31 14.46 2.83 -7.43
CA GLY A 31 14.13 2.35 -8.78
C GLY A 31 12.75 1.67 -8.88
N ILE A 32 11.93 1.77 -7.83
CA ILE A 32 10.56 1.28 -7.81
C ILE A 32 9.67 2.34 -8.42
N GLY A 33 9.26 2.06 -9.66
CA GLY A 33 8.34 2.93 -10.37
C GLY A 33 6.98 2.98 -9.66
N THR A 34 6.61 4.18 -9.21
CA THR A 34 5.26 4.48 -8.69
C THR A 34 4.44 5.26 -9.72
N ALA A 35 4.70 5.03 -11.00
CA ALA A 35 3.96 5.64 -12.10
C ALA A 35 2.65 4.90 -12.40
N GLU A 36 1.72 5.58 -13.07
CA GLU A 36 0.44 5.01 -13.49
C GLU A 36 0.64 3.68 -14.27
N LYS A 37 -0.23 2.69 -14.02
CA LYS A 37 -0.23 1.34 -14.64
C LYS A 37 0.94 0.44 -14.24
N GLN A 38 1.86 0.88 -13.40
CA GLN A 38 2.85 0.00 -12.79
C GLN A 38 2.23 -0.80 -11.64
N LYS A 39 2.83 -1.93 -11.32
CA LYS A 39 2.43 -2.77 -10.18
C LYS A 39 3.59 -2.85 -9.22
N VAL A 40 3.32 -2.63 -7.95
CA VAL A 40 4.32 -2.78 -6.89
C VAL A 40 3.96 -3.97 -6.02
N THR A 41 4.96 -4.72 -5.61
CA THR A 41 4.78 -5.74 -4.57
C THR A 41 4.68 -5.00 -3.24
N ALA A 42 3.53 -5.07 -2.59
CA ALA A 42 3.33 -4.49 -1.27
C ALA A 42 2.82 -5.54 -0.28
N GLN A 43 3.20 -5.32 0.97
CA GLN A 43 2.71 -6.03 2.14
C GLN A 43 1.75 -5.10 2.87
N ILE A 44 0.56 -5.62 3.17
CA ILE A 44 -0.45 -4.96 3.99
C ILE A 44 -0.59 -5.79 5.26
N THR A 45 -0.30 -5.19 6.40
CA THR A 45 -0.41 -5.82 7.71
C THR A 45 -1.58 -5.19 8.48
N ASN A 46 -2.51 -6.03 8.93
CA ASN A 46 -3.54 -5.67 9.88
C ASN A 46 -2.90 -5.53 11.27
N LEU A 47 -2.85 -4.31 11.83
CA LEU A 47 -2.17 -4.09 13.12
C LEU A 47 -3.00 -4.58 14.32
N LYS A 48 -4.27 -4.92 14.11
CA LYS A 48 -5.15 -5.47 15.15
C LYS A 48 -5.10 -6.99 15.21
N THR A 49 -5.16 -7.67 14.06
CA THR A 49 -5.16 -9.15 14.01
C THR A 49 -3.77 -9.73 13.77
N GLY A 50 -2.82 -8.94 13.28
CA GLY A 50 -1.50 -9.41 12.86
C GLY A 50 -1.49 -10.11 11.50
N GLU A 51 -2.63 -10.17 10.81
CA GLU A 51 -2.71 -10.78 9.48
C GLU A 51 -1.88 -10.00 8.46
N ILE A 52 -1.10 -10.73 7.67
CA ILE A 52 -0.21 -10.17 6.66
C ILE A 52 -0.69 -10.61 5.29
N TYR A 53 -0.82 -9.66 4.39
CA TYR A 53 -1.19 -9.90 3.01
C TYR A 53 -0.14 -9.32 2.07
N ILE A 54 0.46 -10.16 1.23
CA ILE A 54 1.50 -9.76 0.29
C ILE A 54 0.98 -10.02 -1.12
N SER A 55 0.94 -8.99 -1.95
CA SER A 55 0.54 -9.14 -3.35
C SER A 55 1.10 -8.01 -4.22
N ARG A 56 0.89 -8.12 -5.53
CA ARG A 56 1.21 -7.08 -6.50
C ARG A 56 0.00 -6.21 -6.72
N PHE A 57 0.10 -4.96 -6.29
CA PHE A 57 -0.95 -3.97 -6.35
C PHE A 57 -0.67 -2.97 -7.46
N PRO A 58 -1.65 -2.66 -8.33
CA PRO A 58 -1.49 -1.63 -9.33
C PRO A 58 -1.48 -0.23 -8.71
N ILE A 59 -0.69 0.66 -9.31
CA ILE A 59 -0.70 2.09 -9.02
C ILE A 59 -1.70 2.77 -9.95
N THR A 60 -2.64 3.49 -9.37
CA THR A 60 -3.65 4.27 -10.11
C THR A 60 -3.05 5.56 -10.69
N GLY A 61 -3.76 6.19 -11.64
CA GLY A 61 -3.32 7.46 -12.24
C GLY A 61 -3.16 8.61 -11.24
N THR A 62 -3.79 8.51 -10.07
CA THR A 62 -3.64 9.45 -8.95
C THR A 62 -2.46 9.11 -8.03
N LYS A 63 -1.58 8.17 -8.44
CA LYS A 63 -0.42 7.68 -7.66
C LYS A 63 -0.83 7.05 -6.32
N GLN A 64 -1.97 6.38 -6.31
CA GLN A 64 -2.48 5.64 -5.17
C GLN A 64 -2.33 4.14 -5.40
N LEU A 65 -2.19 3.37 -4.33
CA LEU A 65 -2.14 1.91 -4.40
C LEU A 65 -3.57 1.37 -4.49
N TYR A 66 -3.94 0.73 -5.59
CA TYR A 66 -5.23 0.09 -5.69
C TYR A 66 -5.23 -1.22 -4.90
N VAL A 67 -6.15 -1.34 -3.94
CA VAL A 67 -6.32 -2.56 -3.14
C VAL A 67 -7.63 -3.23 -3.54
N PRO A 68 -7.62 -4.46 -4.09
CA PRO A 68 -8.83 -5.19 -4.44
C PRO A 68 -9.83 -5.33 -3.29
N VAL A 69 -11.13 -5.23 -3.59
CA VAL A 69 -12.26 -5.27 -2.65
C VAL A 69 -12.20 -6.45 -1.66
N GLU A 70 -11.74 -7.62 -2.11
CA GLU A 70 -11.61 -8.81 -1.26
C GLU A 70 -10.66 -8.56 -0.08
N ILE A 71 -9.51 -7.95 -0.34
CA ILE A 71 -8.53 -7.61 0.70
C ILE A 71 -9.11 -6.50 1.59
N GLN A 72 -9.83 -5.53 1.02
CA GLN A 72 -10.49 -4.48 1.82
C GLN A 72 -11.51 -5.07 2.81
N LYS A 73 -12.29 -6.08 2.39
CA LYS A 73 -13.25 -6.77 3.27
C LYS A 73 -12.55 -7.45 4.44
N MET A 74 -11.40 -8.07 4.19
CA MET A 74 -10.60 -8.71 5.25
C MET A 74 -9.96 -7.69 6.19
N LEU A 75 -9.69 -6.49 5.70
CA LEU A 75 -9.10 -5.40 6.47
C LEU A 75 -10.14 -4.53 7.18
N LYS A 76 -11.43 -4.82 7.02
CA LYS A 76 -12.51 -4.10 7.71
C LYS A 76 -12.53 -4.47 9.20
N GLY A 77 -12.65 -3.49 10.09
CA GLY A 77 -12.58 -3.65 11.54
C GLY A 77 -11.17 -3.72 12.13
N SER A 78 -10.12 -3.47 11.33
CA SER A 78 -8.71 -3.38 11.73
C SER A 78 -8.39 -2.10 12.49
N GLY A 79 -9.09 -1.00 12.20
CA GLY A 79 -8.82 0.35 12.70
C GLY A 79 -7.55 0.99 12.13
N LYS A 80 -6.42 0.26 12.16
CA LYS A 80 -5.14 0.67 11.58
C LYS A 80 -4.46 -0.47 10.84
N MET A 81 -3.74 -0.07 9.81
CA MET A 81 -2.99 -0.99 8.97
C MET A 81 -1.64 -0.40 8.61
N ARG A 82 -0.69 -1.27 8.30
CA ARG A 82 0.62 -0.88 7.81
C ARG A 82 0.78 -1.37 6.39
N ILE A 83 1.21 -0.49 5.51
CA ILE A 83 1.55 -0.81 4.14
C ILE A 83 3.06 -0.67 3.98
N GLN A 84 3.68 -1.66 3.38
CA GLN A 84 5.10 -1.69 3.09
C GLN A 84 5.31 -2.09 1.62
N ILE A 85 6.04 -1.28 0.85
CA ILE A 85 6.45 -1.64 -0.50
C ILE A 85 7.73 -2.48 -0.41
N LEU A 86 7.71 -3.65 -1.05
CA LEU A 86 8.80 -4.62 -1.07
C LEU A 86 9.59 -4.58 -2.39
N GLY A 87 8.97 -4.12 -3.48
CA GLY A 87 9.61 -4.06 -4.80
C GLY A 87 8.69 -3.56 -5.91
N GLY A 88 9.28 -3.18 -7.04
CA GLY A 88 8.61 -2.77 -8.29
C GLY A 88 8.80 -3.78 -9.40
#